data_AF-A0AAV5I9D3-F1
#
_entry.id   AF-A0AAV5I9D3-F1
#
_cell.length_a   1.000
_cell.length_b   1.000
_cell.length_c   1.000
_cell.angle_alpha   90.00
_cell.angle_beta   90.00
_cell.angle_gamma   90.00
#
_symmetry.space_group_name_H-M   'P 1'
#
loop_
_entity.id
_entity.type
_entity.pdbx_description
1 polymer ?
#
loop_
_entity_poly.entity_id
_entity_poly.type
_entity_poly.pdbx_seq_one_letter_code
_entity_poly.pdbx_strand_id
1 'polypeptide(L)'
;MAKRKILTSSSSSLPVGFGGAASNSKSFLDNPAVPNTVQNQASLQKFLKTKCKSGIVTLDEACRFFDYMIRIKPTPPVSAFNALLAALAKVRHYNHVISFYKRFDSIGVSPNFRTLNILINCCCNTAEVCDGYAALGRILRDGYRPDTVTFNTLVRGLCRSEKISEAIRLFRKMVLFGCQPDVISYGTLIVRLCKDGMLEKAKELFLEMKERGLSPDLVVYSSLLHAFCGRGYLEEAKGLLSEIVDGRMKLNVEPFNVLIGAFCQEGRIEEAMRLLDWMIQSGLHPNSITYNTLIIALCKERRLDEARGVVDLMIQRGQYPNTFTFNILINAVCEGRRLEEAKGLFDLMIQRGQPPNTVTYHSFIDALCKERGMEEEASDAVKEEHKKE
;
A
#
# COMPACT_ATOMS: atom_id res chain seq x y z
N MET A 1 -49.78 -45.52 2.75
CA MET A 1 -51.25 -45.47 2.87
C MET A 1 -51.66 -44.14 3.48
N ALA A 2 -52.28 -43.24 2.71
CA ALA A 2 -53.31 -42.27 3.13
C ALA A 2 -53.58 -41.32 1.95
N LYS A 3 -54.87 -41.09 1.66
CA LYS A 3 -55.44 -40.48 0.46
C LYS A 3 -55.84 -39.02 0.68
N ARG A 4 -55.83 -38.25 -0.42
CA ARG A 4 -56.81 -37.22 -0.88
C ARG A 4 -57.14 -36.00 0.03
N LYS A 5 -57.07 -34.81 -0.58
CA LYS A 5 -58.29 -34.06 -0.99
C LYS A 5 -57.97 -32.97 -2.04
N ILE A 6 -58.81 -32.96 -3.07
CA ILE A 6 -59.00 -31.94 -4.12
C ILE A 6 -60.22 -31.11 -3.70
N LEU A 7 -60.29 -29.81 -4.06
CA LEU A 7 -61.46 -28.96 -4.38
C LEU A 7 -60.90 -27.52 -4.66
N THR A 8 -60.78 -27.01 -5.90
CA THR A 8 -61.77 -26.40 -6.84
C THR A 8 -62.44 -25.10 -6.38
N SER A 9 -62.25 -24.00 -7.15
CA SER A 9 -63.21 -22.93 -7.57
C SER A 9 -62.44 -21.61 -7.86
N SER A 10 -62.21 -21.18 -9.12
CA SER A 10 -63.09 -20.46 -10.07
C SER A 10 -63.32 -18.95 -9.80
N SER A 11 -62.82 -18.14 -10.75
CA SER A 11 -63.36 -16.90 -11.35
C SER A 11 -63.65 -15.64 -10.50
N SER A 12 -63.08 -14.49 -10.92
CA SER A 12 -63.80 -13.27 -11.39
C SER A 12 -62.85 -12.04 -11.40
N SER A 13 -62.53 -11.51 -12.59
CA SER A 13 -62.99 -10.20 -13.13
C SER A 13 -62.22 -8.93 -12.67
N LEU A 14 -61.61 -8.28 -13.67
CA LEU A 14 -61.05 -6.90 -13.77
C LEU A 14 -62.09 -5.80 -13.35
N PRO A 15 -61.80 -4.46 -13.35
CA PRO A 15 -60.58 -3.66 -13.67
C PRO A 15 -60.23 -2.63 -12.55
N VAL A 16 -59.19 -1.80 -12.61
CA VAL A 16 -59.15 -0.39 -13.05
C VAL A 16 -57.71 0.12 -12.82
N GLY A 17 -57.19 0.94 -13.73
CA GLY A 17 -55.79 1.32 -13.80
C GLY A 17 -55.42 2.70 -13.24
N PHE A 18 -54.11 2.94 -13.21
CA PHE A 18 -53.35 4.20 -13.23
C PHE A 18 -51.90 3.71 -13.51
N GLY A 19 -51.14 4.10 -14.53
CA GLY A 19 -50.93 5.41 -15.11
C GLY A 19 -49.46 5.79 -14.84
N GLY A 20 -48.59 5.75 -15.86
CA GLY A 20 -47.32 6.52 -15.84
C GLY A 20 -46.02 5.77 -16.16
N ALA A 21 -45.38 6.23 -17.24
CA ALA A 21 -43.95 6.14 -17.60
C ALA A 21 -43.37 4.79 -18.10
N ALA A 22 -43.65 4.51 -19.36
CA ALA A 22 -42.78 3.69 -20.21
C ALA A 22 -41.52 4.50 -20.59
N SER A 23 -40.34 4.03 -20.20
CA SER A 23 -39.06 4.40 -20.83
C SER A 23 -38.62 3.27 -21.75
N ASN A 24 -38.89 3.45 -23.05
CA ASN A 24 -38.52 2.56 -24.15
C ASN A 24 -37.01 2.25 -24.16
N SER A 25 -36.62 1.05 -23.72
CA SER A 25 -35.37 0.42 -24.17
C SER A 25 -35.61 -0.16 -25.57
N LYS A 26 -35.49 0.69 -26.60
CA LYS A 26 -35.50 0.22 -27.99
C LYS A 26 -34.34 -0.75 -28.20
N SER A 27 -34.70 -1.97 -28.58
CA SER A 27 -33.85 -3.01 -29.13
C SER A 27 -32.98 -2.45 -30.27
N PHE A 28 -31.68 -2.33 -30.04
CA PHE A 28 -30.66 -2.17 -31.09
C PHE A 28 -30.38 -3.52 -31.76
N LEU A 29 -31.42 -4.10 -32.36
CA LEU A 29 -31.30 -5.16 -33.38
C LEU A 29 -31.83 -4.50 -34.65
N ASP A 30 -31.05 -4.62 -35.72
CA ASP A 30 -31.23 -4.02 -37.06
C ASP A 30 -30.67 -2.61 -37.27
N ASN A 31 -29.38 -2.55 -37.60
CA ASN A 31 -28.86 -1.52 -38.50
C ASN A 31 -27.79 -2.13 -39.44
N PRO A 32 -28.08 -2.36 -40.73
CA PRO A 32 -27.14 -2.96 -41.67
C PRO A 32 -26.36 -1.87 -42.39
N ALA A 33 -25.27 -1.42 -41.77
CA ALA A 33 -24.24 -0.66 -42.47
C ALA A 33 -22.90 -1.22 -42.01
N VAL A 34 -22.25 -2.02 -42.87
CA VAL A 34 -20.87 -2.48 -42.67
C VAL A 34 -19.96 -1.29 -43.00
N PRO A 35 -19.33 -0.60 -42.04
CA PRO A 35 -18.50 0.57 -42.35
C PRO A 35 -17.05 0.12 -42.55
N ASN A 36 -16.46 0.45 -43.70
CA ASN A 36 -15.02 0.42 -44.03
C ASN A 36 -14.16 -0.54 -43.20
N THR A 37 -14.27 -1.85 -43.48
CA THR A 37 -13.54 -2.93 -42.83
C THR A 37 -12.02 -2.72 -42.85
N VAL A 38 -11.46 -2.17 -43.93
CA VAL A 38 -10.02 -1.92 -44.07
C VAL A 38 -9.53 -0.81 -43.14
N GLN A 39 -10.25 0.31 -43.06
CA GLN A 39 -9.89 1.45 -42.20
C GLN A 39 -10.03 1.08 -40.72
N ASN A 40 -11.06 0.32 -40.36
CA ASN A 40 -11.27 -0.17 -39.00
C ASN A 40 -10.25 -1.25 -38.59
N GLN A 41 -9.80 -2.09 -39.52
CA GLN A 41 -8.74 -3.07 -39.28
C GLN A 41 -7.36 -2.41 -39.11
N ALA A 42 -7.03 -1.39 -39.91
CA ALA A 42 -5.82 -0.58 -39.72
C ALA A 42 -5.84 0.20 -38.40
N SER A 43 -7.01 0.76 -38.03
CA SER A 43 -7.24 1.45 -36.76
C SER A 43 -7.06 0.50 -35.57
N LEU A 44 -7.62 -0.72 -35.63
CA LEU A 44 -7.44 -1.75 -34.60
C LEU A 44 -5.96 -2.14 -34.46
N GLN A 45 -5.25 -2.38 -35.56
CA GLN A 45 -3.83 -2.73 -35.51
C GLN A 45 -2.98 -1.60 -34.90
N LYS A 46 -3.26 -0.35 -35.27
CA LYS A 46 -2.61 0.83 -34.68
C LYS A 46 -2.89 0.90 -33.18
N PHE A 47 -4.15 0.78 -32.78
CA PHE A 47 -4.57 0.80 -31.37
C PHE A 47 -3.88 -0.28 -30.53
N LEU A 48 -3.86 -1.53 -31.00
CA LEU A 48 -3.22 -2.65 -30.30
C LEU A 48 -1.69 -2.48 -30.20
N LYS A 49 -1.03 -1.94 -31.23
CA LYS A 49 0.43 -1.76 -31.24
C LYS A 49 0.90 -0.53 -30.48
N THR A 50 0.14 0.57 -30.48
CA THR A 50 0.55 1.81 -29.82
C THR A 50 -0.09 1.94 -28.45
N LYS A 51 -1.41 2.14 -28.40
CA LYS A 51 -2.15 2.46 -27.17
C LYS A 51 -2.17 1.31 -26.16
N CYS A 52 -2.44 0.08 -26.60
CA CYS A 52 -2.44 -1.06 -25.67
C CYS A 52 -1.05 -1.36 -25.10
N LYS A 53 0.02 -1.12 -25.88
CA LYS A 53 1.40 -1.28 -25.38
C LYS A 53 1.78 -0.18 -24.40
N SER A 54 1.45 1.08 -24.72
CA SER A 54 1.75 2.24 -23.88
C SER A 54 0.85 2.35 -22.64
N GLY A 55 -0.25 1.60 -22.57
CA GLY A 55 -1.18 1.65 -21.44
C GLY A 55 -2.09 2.88 -21.43
N ILE A 56 -2.15 3.63 -22.54
CA ILE A 56 -2.98 4.83 -22.71
C ILE A 56 -4.27 4.41 -23.41
N VAL A 57 -5.10 3.64 -22.72
CA VAL A 57 -6.38 3.12 -23.25
C VAL A 57 -7.52 3.62 -22.36
N THR A 58 -8.53 4.26 -22.95
CA THR A 58 -9.76 4.59 -22.24
C THR A 58 -10.72 3.40 -22.24
N LEU A 59 -11.60 3.33 -21.24
CA LEU A 59 -12.61 2.28 -21.15
C LEU A 59 -13.54 2.26 -22.38
N ASP A 60 -13.96 3.42 -22.85
CA ASP A 60 -14.83 3.54 -24.04
C ASP A 60 -14.15 3.02 -25.30
N GLU A 61 -12.88 3.38 -25.53
CA GLU A 61 -12.09 2.85 -26.65
C GLU A 61 -11.97 1.33 -26.56
N ALA A 62 -11.72 0.80 -25.37
CA ALA A 62 -11.59 -0.63 -25.14
C ALA A 62 -12.89 -1.39 -25.41
N CYS A 63 -14.04 -0.89 -24.93
CA CYS A 63 -15.35 -1.47 -25.21
C CYS A 63 -15.65 -1.47 -26.71
N ARG A 64 -15.40 -0.34 -27.38
CA ARG A 64 -15.65 -0.18 -28.81
C ARG A 64 -14.81 -1.15 -29.64
N PHE A 65 -13.51 -1.28 -29.33
CA PHE A 65 -12.65 -2.22 -30.03
C PHE A 65 -12.93 -3.68 -29.67
N PHE A 66 -13.34 -3.99 -28.44
CA PHE A 66 -13.79 -5.34 -28.08
C PHE A 66 -15.03 -5.75 -28.87
N ASP A 67 -16.06 -4.89 -28.90
CA ASP A 67 -17.29 -5.15 -29.65
C ASP A 67 -17.07 -5.18 -31.17
N TYR A 68 -16.08 -4.44 -31.68
CA TYR A 68 -15.64 -4.59 -33.06
C TYR A 68 -14.96 -5.96 -33.30
N MET A 69 -14.04 -6.37 -32.42
CA MET A 69 -13.29 -7.63 -32.55
C MET A 69 -14.17 -8.88 -32.52
N ILE A 70 -15.28 -8.86 -31.78
CA ILE A 70 -16.23 -10.00 -31.75
C ILE A 70 -17.11 -10.07 -33.01
N ARG A 71 -17.31 -8.95 -33.71
CA ARG A 71 -18.16 -8.87 -34.92
C ARG A 71 -17.41 -9.25 -36.19
N ILE A 72 -16.09 -9.02 -36.25
CA ILE A 72 -15.31 -9.32 -37.46
C ILE A 72 -15.04 -10.81 -37.63
N LYS A 73 -15.13 -11.27 -38.89
CA LYS A 73 -14.80 -12.63 -39.32
C LYS A 73 -13.70 -12.59 -40.40
N PRO A 74 -12.64 -13.42 -40.31
CA PRO A 74 -12.37 -14.38 -39.23
C PRO A 74 -12.10 -13.68 -37.89
N THR A 75 -12.48 -14.34 -36.79
CA THR A 75 -12.32 -13.78 -35.45
C THR A 75 -10.82 -13.55 -35.16
N PRO A 76 -10.44 -12.42 -34.55
CA PRO A 76 -9.05 -12.11 -34.29
C PRO A 76 -8.36 -13.17 -33.44
N PRO A 77 -7.03 -13.31 -33.57
CA PRO A 77 -6.29 -14.22 -32.70
C PRO A 77 -6.39 -13.79 -31.24
N VAL A 78 -6.35 -14.75 -30.32
CA VAL A 78 -6.39 -14.51 -28.86
C VAL A 78 -5.31 -13.53 -28.38
N SER A 79 -4.20 -13.39 -29.12
CA SER A 79 -3.15 -12.40 -28.84
C SER A 79 -3.64 -10.95 -28.92
N ALA A 80 -4.55 -10.64 -29.86
CA ALA A 80 -5.16 -9.32 -29.99
C ALA A 80 -6.05 -9.01 -28.78
N PHE A 81 -6.86 -9.99 -28.35
CA PHE A 81 -7.68 -9.85 -27.15
C PHE A 81 -6.79 -9.70 -25.90
N ASN A 82 -5.74 -10.50 -25.76
CA ASN A 82 -4.80 -10.40 -24.64
C ASN A 82 -4.10 -9.04 -24.55
N ALA A 83 -3.80 -8.39 -25.68
CA ALA A 83 -3.22 -7.04 -25.68
C ALA A 83 -4.20 -6.01 -25.10
N LEU A 84 -5.49 -6.10 -25.47
CA LEU A 84 -6.54 -5.26 -24.94
C LEU A 84 -6.79 -5.52 -23.44
N LEU A 85 -6.95 -6.80 -23.05
CA LEU A 85 -7.18 -7.18 -21.65
C LEU A 85 -6.00 -6.77 -20.75
N ALA A 86 -4.76 -6.95 -21.22
CA ALA A 86 -3.58 -6.50 -20.49
C ALA A 86 -3.52 -4.98 -20.35
N ALA A 87 -3.92 -4.22 -21.37
CA ALA A 87 -4.00 -2.76 -21.29
C ALA A 87 -5.04 -2.32 -20.27
N LEU A 88 -6.24 -2.92 -20.27
CA LEU A 88 -7.29 -2.66 -19.28
C LEU A 88 -6.85 -3.01 -17.86
N ALA A 89 -6.13 -4.13 -17.69
CA ALA A 89 -5.58 -4.51 -16.39
C ALA A 89 -4.55 -3.49 -15.86
N LYS A 90 -3.73 -2.89 -16.75
CA LYS A 90 -2.77 -1.83 -16.38
C LYS A 90 -3.46 -0.56 -15.89
N VAL A 91 -4.55 -0.15 -16.55
CA VAL A 91 -5.36 1.01 -16.12
C VAL A 91 -6.37 0.67 -15.00
N ARG A 92 -6.26 -0.52 -14.40
CA ARG A 92 -7.05 -1.00 -13.25
C ARG A 92 -8.55 -1.21 -13.52
N HIS A 93 -8.95 -1.40 -14.78
CA HIS A 93 -10.33 -1.76 -15.14
C HIS A 93 -10.58 -3.27 -15.03
N TYR A 94 -10.35 -3.86 -13.85
CA TYR A 94 -10.36 -5.31 -13.63
C TYR A 94 -11.73 -5.96 -13.89
N ASN A 95 -12.83 -5.36 -13.42
CA ASN A 95 -14.19 -5.89 -13.59
C ASN A 95 -14.57 -6.01 -15.08
N HIS A 96 -14.13 -5.08 -15.92
CA HIS A 96 -14.38 -5.13 -17.35
C HIS A 96 -13.58 -6.23 -18.04
N VAL A 97 -12.34 -6.48 -17.61
CA VAL A 97 -11.55 -7.62 -18.09
C VAL A 97 -12.25 -8.94 -17.77
N ILE A 98 -12.77 -9.10 -16.55
CA ILE A 98 -13.52 -10.29 -16.13
C ILE A 98 -14.80 -10.45 -16.97
N SER A 99 -15.55 -9.37 -17.20
CA SER A 99 -16.74 -9.36 -18.06
C SER A 99 -16.43 -9.74 -19.51
N PHE A 100 -15.35 -9.19 -20.09
CA PHE A 100 -14.91 -9.53 -21.44
C PHE A 100 -14.48 -10.98 -21.55
N TYR A 101 -13.77 -11.50 -20.56
CA TYR A 101 -13.39 -12.91 -20.50
C TYR A 101 -14.62 -13.83 -20.45
N LYS A 102 -15.66 -13.51 -19.67
CA LYS A 102 -16.91 -14.31 -19.62
C LYS A 102 -17.59 -14.45 -20.99
N ARG A 103 -17.33 -13.52 -21.93
CA ARG A 103 -17.85 -13.59 -23.31
C ARG A 103 -17.03 -14.53 -24.22
N PHE A 104 -15.82 -14.96 -23.86
CA PHE A 104 -14.93 -15.76 -24.72
C PHE A 104 -15.56 -17.07 -25.21
N ASP A 105 -16.23 -17.79 -24.30
CA ASP A 105 -16.88 -19.06 -24.63
C ASP A 105 -18.02 -18.83 -25.66
N SER A 106 -18.77 -17.72 -25.55
CA SER A 106 -19.86 -17.37 -26.48
C SER A 106 -19.38 -16.95 -27.89
N ILE A 107 -18.15 -16.45 -28.00
CA ILE A 107 -17.55 -16.01 -29.27
C ILE A 107 -16.64 -17.08 -29.91
N GLY A 108 -16.48 -18.23 -29.24
CA GLY A 108 -15.62 -19.33 -29.71
C GLY A 108 -14.12 -19.02 -29.65
N VAL A 109 -13.69 -18.09 -28.78
CA VAL A 109 -12.27 -17.79 -28.58
C VAL A 109 -11.74 -18.61 -27.41
N SER A 110 -10.85 -19.57 -27.69
CA SER A 110 -10.20 -20.36 -26.65
C SER A 110 -9.15 -19.54 -25.90
N PRO A 111 -9.25 -19.37 -24.57
CA PRO A 111 -8.25 -18.67 -23.79
C PRO A 111 -6.95 -19.49 -23.73
N ASN A 112 -5.81 -18.81 -23.75
CA ASN A 112 -4.52 -19.45 -23.54
C ASN A 112 -3.93 -19.11 -22.16
N PHE A 113 -2.78 -19.67 -21.83
CA PHE A 113 -2.09 -19.44 -20.56
C PHE A 113 -1.96 -17.95 -20.20
N ARG A 114 -1.64 -17.09 -21.19
CA ARG A 114 -1.54 -15.64 -20.98
C ARG A 114 -2.88 -15.01 -20.63
N THR A 115 -3.97 -15.42 -21.30
CA THR A 115 -5.32 -14.95 -20.98
C THR A 115 -5.68 -15.29 -19.53
N LEU A 116 -5.43 -16.54 -19.12
CA LEU A 116 -5.76 -17.02 -17.77
C LEU A 116 -4.91 -16.33 -16.70
N ASN A 117 -3.63 -16.05 -16.95
CA ASN A 117 -2.81 -15.28 -16.02
C ASN A 117 -3.25 -13.81 -15.89
N ILE A 118 -3.68 -13.16 -16.98
CA ILE A 118 -4.28 -11.82 -16.91
C ILE A 118 -5.55 -11.86 -16.06
N LEU A 119 -6.40 -12.87 -16.25
CA LEU A 119 -7.61 -13.05 -15.47
C LEU A 119 -7.32 -13.25 -13.98
N ILE A 120 -6.37 -14.13 -13.64
CA ILE A 120 -5.93 -14.33 -12.25
C ILE A 120 -5.49 -13.01 -11.63
N ASN A 121 -4.66 -12.22 -12.31
CA ASN A 121 -4.25 -10.91 -11.83
C ASN A 121 -5.46 -9.98 -11.61
N CYS A 122 -6.40 -9.92 -12.55
CA CYS A 122 -7.62 -9.12 -12.38
C CYS A 122 -8.44 -9.57 -11.16
N CYS A 123 -8.74 -10.87 -11.02
CA CYS A 123 -9.49 -11.43 -9.90
C CYS A 123 -8.79 -11.21 -8.55
N CYS A 124 -7.46 -11.23 -8.51
CA CYS A 124 -6.68 -10.98 -7.29
C CYS A 124 -6.55 -9.50 -6.92
N ASN A 125 -6.90 -8.57 -7.83
CA ASN A 125 -7.02 -7.14 -7.53
C ASN A 125 -8.47 -6.71 -7.30
N THR A 126 -9.44 -7.61 -7.46
CA THR A 126 -10.83 -7.44 -7.02
C THR A 126 -11.06 -8.27 -5.75
N ALA A 127 -12.23 -8.14 -5.11
CA ALA A 127 -12.60 -8.96 -3.95
C ALA A 127 -12.99 -10.41 -4.33
N GLU A 128 -12.70 -10.85 -5.55
CA GLU A 128 -13.19 -12.10 -6.16
C GLU A 128 -12.07 -13.12 -6.36
N VAL A 129 -11.25 -13.39 -5.34
CA VAL A 129 -10.11 -14.33 -5.45
C VAL A 129 -10.55 -15.76 -5.82
N CYS A 130 -11.81 -16.13 -5.54
CA CYS A 130 -12.40 -17.42 -5.94
C CYS A 130 -12.37 -17.62 -7.47
N ASP A 131 -12.65 -16.58 -8.25
CA ASP A 131 -12.61 -16.65 -9.72
C ASP A 131 -11.17 -16.85 -10.23
N GLY A 132 -10.18 -16.37 -9.47
CA GLY A 132 -8.76 -16.65 -9.72
C GLY A 132 -8.42 -18.15 -9.61
N TYR A 133 -9.02 -18.86 -8.64
CA TYR A 133 -8.86 -20.32 -8.54
C TYR A 133 -9.56 -21.07 -9.68
N ALA A 134 -10.70 -20.58 -10.17
CA ALA A 134 -11.35 -21.14 -11.33
C ALA A 134 -10.46 -21.03 -12.58
N ALA A 135 -9.77 -19.89 -12.74
CA ALA A 135 -8.78 -19.70 -13.80
C ALA A 135 -7.56 -20.64 -13.64
N LEU A 136 -7.05 -20.84 -12.42
CA LEU A 136 -6.01 -21.82 -12.13
C LEU A 136 -6.46 -23.26 -12.46
N GLY A 137 -7.71 -23.60 -12.13
CA GLY A 137 -8.31 -24.88 -12.50
C GLY A 137 -8.36 -25.09 -14.01
N ARG A 138 -8.69 -24.05 -14.80
CA ARG A 138 -8.58 -24.10 -16.27
C ARG A 138 -7.14 -24.27 -16.75
N ILE A 139 -6.15 -23.59 -16.15
CA ILE A 139 -4.73 -23.77 -16.47
C ILE A 139 -4.34 -25.25 -16.37
N LEU A 140 -4.67 -25.89 -15.25
CA LEU A 140 -4.33 -27.30 -15.01
C LEU A 140 -5.08 -28.25 -15.94
N ARG A 141 -6.39 -28.05 -16.11
CA ARG A 141 -7.25 -28.88 -16.97
C ARG A 141 -6.82 -28.82 -18.43
N ASP A 142 -6.44 -27.64 -18.91
CA ASP A 142 -6.05 -27.42 -20.31
C ASP A 142 -4.57 -27.84 -20.56
N GLY A 143 -3.90 -28.45 -19.57
CA GLY A 143 -2.56 -29.02 -19.70
C GLY A 143 -1.41 -28.01 -19.53
N TYR A 144 -1.70 -26.78 -19.14
CA TYR A 144 -0.67 -25.78 -18.87
C TYR A 144 -0.04 -26.01 -17.48
N ARG A 145 1.24 -25.65 -17.35
CA ARG A 145 1.95 -25.65 -16.07
C ARG A 145 1.89 -24.25 -15.46
N PRO A 146 1.25 -24.07 -14.28
CA PRO A 146 1.33 -22.81 -13.55
C PRO A 146 2.80 -22.48 -13.20
N ASP A 147 3.16 -21.22 -13.30
CA ASP A 147 4.49 -20.74 -12.94
C ASP A 147 4.47 -19.95 -11.63
N THR A 148 5.65 -19.51 -11.19
CA THR A 148 5.82 -18.74 -9.96
C THR A 148 5.03 -17.44 -10.00
N VAL A 149 4.84 -16.84 -11.18
CA VAL A 149 4.03 -15.62 -11.35
C VAL A 149 2.56 -15.91 -11.10
N THR A 150 2.03 -17.02 -11.62
CA THR A 150 0.65 -17.47 -11.37
C THR A 150 0.38 -17.59 -9.87
N PHE A 151 1.24 -18.31 -9.14
CA PHE A 151 1.07 -18.53 -7.71
C PHE A 151 1.30 -17.26 -6.89
N ASN A 152 2.33 -16.47 -7.18
CA ASN A 152 2.59 -15.22 -6.47
C ASN A 152 1.44 -14.22 -6.60
N THR A 153 0.78 -14.22 -7.76
CA THR A 153 -0.41 -13.39 -7.98
C THR A 153 -1.58 -13.83 -7.09
N LEU A 154 -1.84 -15.14 -7.01
CA LEU A 154 -2.89 -15.70 -6.14
C LEU A 154 -2.59 -15.51 -4.65
N VAL A 155 -1.36 -15.78 -4.21
CA VAL A 155 -0.90 -15.55 -2.84
C VAL A 155 -1.08 -14.08 -2.46
N ARG A 156 -0.66 -13.14 -3.32
CA ARG A 156 -0.87 -11.71 -3.10
C ARG A 156 -2.35 -11.34 -3.03
N GLY A 157 -3.19 -11.92 -3.90
CA GLY A 157 -4.64 -11.74 -3.86
C GLY A 157 -5.25 -12.17 -2.52
N LEU A 158 -4.88 -13.36 -2.04
CA LEU A 158 -5.34 -13.88 -0.75
C LEU A 158 -4.89 -13.00 0.42
N CYS A 159 -3.64 -12.51 0.40
CA CYS A 159 -3.14 -11.57 1.40
C CYS A 159 -3.92 -10.24 1.41
N ARG A 160 -4.43 -9.78 0.27
CA ARG A 160 -5.25 -8.56 0.17
C ARG A 160 -6.69 -8.78 0.63
N SER A 161 -7.23 -9.98 0.43
CA SER A 161 -8.55 -10.37 0.93
C SER A 161 -8.53 -10.88 2.38
N GLU A 162 -7.46 -10.61 3.13
CA GLU A 162 -7.30 -11.00 4.55
C GLU A 162 -7.40 -12.51 4.81
N LYS A 163 -7.16 -13.33 3.78
CA LYS A 163 -7.21 -14.80 3.82
C LYS A 163 -5.80 -15.40 4.00
N ILE A 164 -5.08 -14.96 5.03
CA ILE A 164 -3.66 -15.30 5.22
C ILE A 164 -3.41 -16.82 5.36
N SER A 165 -4.29 -17.54 6.05
CA SER A 165 -4.19 -19.00 6.21
C SER A 165 -4.28 -19.74 4.87
N GLU A 166 -5.15 -19.28 3.97
CA GLU A 166 -5.26 -19.82 2.62
C GLU A 166 -4.03 -19.48 1.77
N ALA A 167 -3.49 -18.26 1.94
CA ALA A 167 -2.28 -17.82 1.25
C ALA A 167 -1.07 -18.71 1.59
N ILE A 168 -0.85 -18.98 2.88
CA ILE A 168 0.21 -19.88 3.35
C ILE A 168 -0.02 -21.30 2.80
N ARG A 169 -1.27 -21.80 2.84
CA ARG A 169 -1.59 -23.13 2.32
C ARG A 169 -1.30 -23.23 0.82
N LEU A 170 -1.62 -22.20 0.03
CA LEU A 170 -1.33 -22.17 -1.40
C LEU A 170 0.17 -22.14 -1.66
N PHE A 171 0.90 -21.27 -0.95
CA PHE A 171 2.35 -21.17 -1.01
C PHE A 171 3.04 -22.52 -0.75
N ARG A 172 2.64 -23.23 0.32
CA ARG A 172 3.18 -24.57 0.63
C ARG A 172 2.87 -25.59 -0.47
N LYS A 173 1.73 -25.47 -1.15
CA LYS A 173 1.34 -26.38 -2.24
C LYS A 173 2.03 -26.10 -3.57
N MET A 174 2.71 -24.96 -3.76
CA MET A 174 3.40 -24.63 -5.02
C MET A 174 4.35 -25.76 -5.48
N VAL A 175 5.08 -26.36 -4.53
CA VAL A 175 6.03 -27.44 -4.80
C VAL A 175 5.35 -28.69 -5.34
N LEU A 176 4.11 -28.98 -4.92
CA LEU A 176 3.32 -30.11 -5.43
C LEU A 176 2.92 -29.92 -6.90
N PHE A 177 2.88 -28.68 -7.38
CA PHE A 177 2.66 -28.35 -8.79
C PHE A 177 3.98 -28.22 -9.57
N GLY A 178 5.12 -28.60 -8.98
CA GLY A 178 6.45 -28.50 -9.60
C GLY A 178 6.98 -27.07 -9.69
N CYS A 179 6.43 -26.14 -8.91
CA CYS A 179 6.84 -24.73 -8.89
C CYS A 179 7.52 -24.41 -7.56
N GLN A 180 8.76 -23.92 -7.61
CA GLN A 180 9.50 -23.53 -6.41
C GLN A 180 9.15 -22.10 -6.00
N PRO A 181 8.87 -21.85 -4.69
CA PRO A 181 8.75 -20.51 -4.18
C PRO A 181 10.06 -19.73 -4.32
N ASP A 182 9.94 -18.48 -4.75
CA ASP A 182 11.04 -17.53 -4.94
C ASP A 182 11.05 -16.42 -3.88
N VAL A 183 11.98 -15.47 -4.01
CA VAL A 183 12.10 -14.28 -3.15
C VAL A 183 10.77 -13.52 -3.05
N ILE A 184 10.04 -13.39 -4.16
CA ILE A 184 8.74 -12.69 -4.19
C ILE A 184 7.67 -13.47 -3.43
N SER A 185 7.67 -14.80 -3.54
CA SER A 185 6.74 -15.71 -2.86
C SER A 185 6.87 -15.55 -1.33
N TYR A 186 8.10 -15.69 -0.82
CA TYR A 186 8.39 -15.52 0.60
C TYR A 186 8.14 -14.09 1.06
N GLY A 187 8.68 -13.10 0.35
CA GLY A 187 8.57 -11.70 0.74
C GLY A 187 7.13 -11.22 0.83
N THR A 188 6.26 -11.65 -0.09
CA THR A 188 4.83 -11.31 -0.04
C THR A 188 4.16 -11.82 1.25
N LEU A 189 4.48 -13.04 1.69
CA LEU A 189 3.92 -13.61 2.92
C LEU A 189 4.53 -12.98 4.17
N ILE A 190 5.85 -12.82 4.23
CA ILE A 190 6.54 -12.24 5.39
C ILE A 190 6.02 -10.83 5.65
N VAL A 191 5.97 -9.99 4.61
CA VAL A 191 5.45 -8.60 4.72
C VAL A 191 4.01 -8.59 5.23
N ARG A 192 3.15 -9.50 4.74
CA ARG A 192 1.76 -9.58 5.20
C ARG A 192 1.67 -10.05 6.66
N LEU A 193 2.41 -11.08 7.03
CA LEU A 193 2.44 -11.61 8.39
C LEU A 193 2.94 -10.58 9.40
N CYS A 194 3.96 -9.78 9.04
CA CYS A 194 4.40 -8.65 9.85
C CYS A 194 3.26 -7.65 10.09
N LYS A 195 2.50 -7.28 9.04
CA LYS A 195 1.36 -6.37 9.14
C LYS A 195 0.19 -6.93 9.96
N ASP A 196 -0.01 -8.25 9.92
CA ASP A 196 -1.03 -8.96 10.71
C ASP A 196 -0.61 -9.20 12.17
N GLY A 197 0.60 -8.78 12.56
CA GLY A 197 1.14 -9.11 13.88
C GLY A 197 1.38 -10.62 14.06
N MET A 198 1.62 -11.38 13.00
CA MET A 198 1.94 -12.80 13.09
C MET A 198 3.46 -13.01 13.04
N LEU A 199 4.19 -12.34 13.94
CA LEU A 199 5.66 -12.23 13.88
C LEU A 199 6.38 -13.58 13.91
N GLU A 200 5.95 -14.52 14.74
CA GLU A 200 6.60 -15.85 14.81
C GLU A 200 6.58 -16.58 13.47
N LYS A 201 5.43 -16.59 12.78
CA LYS A 201 5.32 -17.18 11.44
C LYS A 201 6.14 -16.41 10.40
N ALA A 202 6.22 -15.09 10.53
CA ALA A 202 7.04 -14.27 9.65
C ALA A 202 8.53 -14.61 9.82
N LYS A 203 9.00 -14.82 11.05
CA LYS A 203 10.36 -15.25 11.41
C LYS A 203 10.66 -16.65 10.89
N GLU A 204 9.74 -17.61 11.07
CA GLU A 204 9.87 -18.96 10.50
C GLU A 204 10.08 -18.93 8.99
N LEU A 205 9.24 -18.19 8.25
CA LEU A 205 9.37 -18.07 6.79
C LEU A 205 10.64 -17.34 6.37
N PHE A 206 11.08 -16.35 7.14
CA PHE A 206 12.33 -15.62 6.89
C PHE A 206 13.56 -16.54 7.04
N LEU A 207 13.61 -17.36 8.09
CA LEU A 207 14.69 -18.32 8.30
C LEU A 207 14.69 -19.39 7.20
N GLU A 208 13.52 -19.95 6.88
CA GLU A 208 13.39 -20.93 5.79
C GLU A 208 13.84 -20.36 4.44
N MET A 209 13.51 -19.09 4.17
CA MET A 209 13.97 -18.39 2.96
C MET A 209 15.50 -18.37 2.87
N LYS A 210 16.18 -18.04 3.97
CA LYS A 210 17.65 -18.01 4.06
C LYS A 210 18.27 -19.40 3.94
N GLU A 211 17.69 -20.41 4.60
CA GLU A 211 18.16 -21.81 4.51
C GLU A 211 18.12 -22.36 3.07
N ARG A 212 17.17 -21.87 2.27
CA ARG A 212 17.08 -22.19 0.83
C ARG A 212 18.05 -21.40 -0.05
N GLY A 213 18.88 -20.54 0.53
CA GLY A 213 19.81 -19.68 -0.21
C GLY A 213 19.13 -18.54 -0.95
N LEU A 214 17.89 -18.17 -0.58
CA LEU A 214 17.20 -17.02 -1.16
C LEU A 214 17.54 -15.78 -0.34
N SER A 215 18.17 -14.79 -0.97
CA SER A 215 18.52 -13.53 -0.30
C SER A 215 17.28 -12.65 -0.07
N PRO A 216 16.93 -12.31 1.19
CA PRO A 216 15.85 -11.38 1.48
C PRO A 216 16.16 -9.97 0.94
N ASP A 217 15.14 -9.29 0.43
CA ASP A 217 15.27 -7.91 -0.02
C ASP A 217 15.04 -6.90 1.12
N LEU A 218 15.30 -5.62 0.85
CA LEU A 218 15.15 -4.55 1.84
C LEU A 218 13.71 -4.42 2.34
N VAL A 219 12.71 -4.78 1.53
CA VAL A 219 11.30 -4.70 1.90
C VAL A 219 10.96 -5.74 2.98
N VAL A 220 11.50 -6.95 2.84
CA VAL A 220 11.38 -8.01 3.85
C VAL A 220 12.05 -7.58 5.15
N TYR A 221 13.29 -7.12 5.10
CA TYR A 221 14.02 -6.64 6.27
C TYR A 221 13.31 -5.48 6.98
N SER A 222 12.90 -4.45 6.24
CA SER A 222 12.19 -3.29 6.79
C SER A 222 10.88 -3.71 7.46
N SER A 223 10.12 -4.61 6.82
CA SER A 223 8.85 -5.11 7.39
C SER A 223 9.06 -5.91 8.67
N LEU A 224 10.11 -6.73 8.74
CA LEU A 224 10.48 -7.44 9.97
C LEU A 224 10.94 -6.46 11.04
N LEU A 225 11.82 -5.52 10.70
CA LEU A 225 12.34 -4.53 11.65
C LEU A 225 11.21 -3.72 12.29
N HIS A 226 10.25 -3.23 11.49
CA HIS A 226 9.04 -2.57 12.01
C HIS A 226 8.23 -3.49 12.94
N ALA A 227 8.06 -4.76 12.59
CA ALA A 227 7.28 -5.70 13.39
C ALA A 227 7.97 -6.10 14.71
N PHE A 228 9.30 -6.27 14.71
CA PHE A 228 10.10 -6.49 15.92
C PHE A 228 10.06 -5.26 16.83
N CYS A 229 10.30 -4.06 16.28
CA CYS A 229 10.23 -2.80 17.01
C CYS A 229 8.86 -2.57 17.64
N GLY A 230 7.77 -2.80 16.89
CA GLY A 230 6.41 -2.63 17.40
C GLY A 230 6.02 -3.62 18.50
N ARG A 231 6.83 -4.67 18.75
CA ARG A 231 6.64 -5.65 19.83
C ARG A 231 7.68 -5.54 20.95
N GLY A 232 8.60 -4.57 20.86
CA GLY A 232 9.68 -4.38 21.82
C GLY A 232 10.80 -5.43 21.76
N TYR A 233 10.87 -6.21 20.68
CA TYR A 233 11.98 -7.15 20.43
C TYR A 233 13.17 -6.42 19.80
N LEU A 234 13.73 -5.46 20.55
CA LEU A 234 14.73 -4.53 20.01
C LEU A 234 16.09 -5.17 19.73
N GLU A 235 16.46 -6.22 20.47
CA GLU A 235 17.72 -6.93 20.23
C GLU A 235 17.69 -7.72 18.93
N GLU A 236 16.57 -8.39 18.63
CA GLU A 236 16.35 -9.04 17.34
C GLU A 236 16.31 -8.03 16.19
N ALA A 237 15.68 -6.87 16.40
CA ALA A 237 15.64 -5.80 15.40
C ALA A 237 17.05 -5.24 15.12
N LYS A 238 17.88 -5.07 16.15
CA LYS A 238 19.29 -4.67 16.03
C LYS A 238 20.11 -5.73 15.29
N GLY A 239 19.92 -7.01 15.60
CA GLY A 239 20.56 -8.12 14.90
C GLY A 239 20.22 -8.16 13.40
N LEU A 240 18.95 -7.91 13.04
CA LEU A 240 18.55 -7.77 11.64
C LEU A 240 19.26 -6.59 10.97
N LEU A 241 19.34 -5.43 11.63
CA LEU A 241 20.03 -4.28 11.08
C LEU A 241 21.52 -4.58 10.82
N SER A 242 22.17 -5.31 11.73
CA SER A 242 23.57 -5.74 11.56
C SER A 242 23.73 -6.63 10.34
N GLU A 243 22.81 -7.57 10.14
CA GLU A 243 22.82 -8.42 8.95
C GLU A 243 22.71 -7.63 7.64
N ILE A 244 21.89 -6.58 7.60
CA ILE A 244 21.74 -5.75 6.39
C ILE A 244 23.03 -4.96 6.11
N VAL A 245 23.66 -4.40 7.16
CA VAL A 245 24.91 -3.63 7.06
C VAL A 245 26.06 -4.53 6.59
N ASP A 246 26.20 -5.71 7.19
CA ASP A 246 27.25 -6.69 6.84
C ASP A 246 27.04 -7.29 5.44
N GLY A 247 25.77 -7.47 5.04
CA GLY A 247 25.38 -8.03 3.74
C GLY A 247 25.68 -7.13 2.53
N ARG A 248 26.31 -5.97 2.71
CA ARG A 248 26.54 -4.94 1.68
C ARG A 248 25.27 -4.53 0.92
N MET A 249 24.10 -4.68 1.53
CA MET A 249 22.87 -4.16 0.94
C MET A 249 22.93 -2.64 1.00
N LYS A 250 22.51 -1.98 -0.09
CA LYS A 250 22.42 -0.51 -0.11
C LYS A 250 21.29 -0.06 0.83
N LEU A 251 21.65 0.18 2.07
CA LEU A 251 20.77 0.77 3.09
C LEU A 251 20.45 2.22 2.76
N ASN A 252 19.24 2.62 3.10
CA ASN A 252 18.86 4.01 3.29
C ASN A 252 18.77 4.31 4.79
N VAL A 253 18.41 5.55 5.13
CA VAL A 253 18.30 6.02 6.52
C VAL A 253 17.11 5.42 7.29
N GLU A 254 16.18 4.77 6.60
CA GLU A 254 14.87 4.38 7.13
C GLU A 254 14.95 3.26 8.18
N PRO A 255 15.65 2.13 7.97
CA PRO A 255 15.84 1.09 9.00
C PRO A 255 16.43 1.62 10.32
N PHE A 256 17.41 2.53 10.23
CA PHE A 256 17.99 3.18 11.41
C PHE A 256 16.98 4.07 12.13
N ASN A 257 16.23 4.90 11.39
CA ASN A 257 15.22 5.78 11.99
C ASN A 257 14.12 5.00 12.73
N VAL A 258 13.69 3.86 12.17
CA VAL A 258 12.69 3.01 12.81
C VAL A 258 13.23 2.44 14.11
N LEU A 259 14.46 1.92 14.10
CA LEU A 259 15.07 1.34 15.27
C LEU A 259 15.38 2.40 16.35
N ILE A 260 15.96 3.53 15.97
CA ILE A 260 16.18 4.69 16.86
C ILE A 260 14.87 5.12 17.51
N GLY A 261 13.79 5.26 16.73
CA GLY A 261 12.48 5.61 17.25
C GLY A 261 11.94 4.59 18.26
N ALA A 262 12.17 3.30 18.02
CA ALA A 262 11.75 2.23 18.92
C ALA A 262 12.53 2.24 20.25
N PHE A 263 13.87 2.37 20.21
CA PHE A 263 14.68 2.53 21.42
C PHE A 263 14.30 3.79 22.21
N CYS A 264 14.02 4.90 21.53
CA CYS A 264 13.52 6.12 22.15
C CYS A 264 12.17 5.93 22.85
N GLN A 265 11.26 5.14 22.27
CA GLN A 265 9.94 4.87 22.85
C GLN A 265 10.04 4.02 24.13
N GLU A 266 11.04 3.15 24.22
CA GLU A 266 11.32 2.33 25.41
C GLU A 266 12.18 3.05 26.47
N GLY A 267 12.58 4.31 26.24
CA GLY A 267 13.46 5.06 27.16
C GLY A 267 14.92 4.57 27.16
N ARG A 268 15.33 3.84 26.12
CA ARG A 268 16.69 3.31 25.97
C ARG A 268 17.55 4.25 25.12
N ILE A 269 17.64 5.51 25.53
CA ILE A 269 18.22 6.61 24.72
C ILE A 269 19.70 6.37 24.39
N GLU A 270 20.47 5.77 25.29
CA GLU A 270 21.90 5.53 25.07
C GLU A 270 22.14 4.54 23.91
N GLU A 271 21.26 3.55 23.74
CA GLU A 271 21.29 2.66 22.57
C GLU A 271 20.87 3.40 21.30
N ALA A 272 19.87 4.28 21.37
CA ALA A 272 19.44 5.10 20.24
C ALA A 272 20.57 6.02 19.75
N MET A 273 21.36 6.60 20.66
CA MET A 273 22.55 7.39 20.32
C MET A 273 23.67 6.53 19.70
N ARG A 274 23.90 5.31 20.22
CA ARG A 274 24.84 4.36 19.58
C ARG A 274 24.43 4.00 18.15
N LEU A 275 23.13 3.88 17.88
CA LEU A 275 22.62 3.63 16.53
C LEU A 275 22.83 4.83 15.60
N LEU A 276 22.69 6.06 16.11
CA LEU A 276 23.02 7.27 15.35
C LEU A 276 24.51 7.28 14.97
N ASP A 277 25.39 6.97 15.92
CA ASP A 277 26.84 6.90 15.66
C ASP A 277 27.17 5.81 14.63
N TRP A 278 26.53 4.65 14.74
CA TRP A 278 26.73 3.56 13.79
C TRP A 278 26.20 3.90 12.38
N MET A 279 25.06 4.59 12.29
CA MET A 279 24.52 5.11 11.03
C MET A 279 25.52 6.03 10.34
N ILE A 280 26.12 6.94 11.11
CA ILE A 280 27.15 7.87 10.64
C ILE A 280 28.40 7.13 10.18
N GLN A 281 28.90 6.19 10.97
CA GLN A 281 30.10 5.39 10.66
C GLN A 281 29.89 4.52 9.41
N SER A 282 28.65 4.12 9.14
CA SER A 282 28.26 3.39 7.93
C SER A 282 28.16 4.28 6.68
N GLY A 283 28.52 5.57 6.78
CA GLY A 283 28.49 6.53 5.66
C GLY A 283 27.09 7.02 5.29
N LEU A 284 26.09 6.80 6.16
CA LEU A 284 24.75 7.35 5.98
C LEU A 284 24.67 8.73 6.63
N HIS A 285 23.87 9.61 6.04
CA HIS A 285 23.64 10.96 6.55
C HIS A 285 22.30 11.02 7.29
N PRO A 286 22.30 11.18 8.64
CA PRO A 286 21.07 11.38 9.40
C PRO A 286 20.33 12.64 8.93
N ASN A 287 19.00 12.56 8.89
CA ASN A 287 18.15 13.68 8.47
C ASN A 287 17.47 14.33 9.68
N SER A 288 16.70 15.39 9.43
CA SER A 288 15.96 16.08 10.50
C SER A 288 15.02 15.16 11.29
N ILE A 289 14.48 14.09 10.67
CA ILE A 289 13.61 13.12 11.37
C ILE A 289 14.42 12.35 12.41
N THR A 290 15.65 11.91 12.07
CA THR A 290 16.53 11.18 12.99
C THR A 290 16.82 12.00 14.24
N TYR A 291 17.28 13.25 14.07
CA TYR A 291 17.62 14.12 15.19
C TYR A 291 16.40 14.53 16.00
N ASN A 292 15.30 14.92 15.34
CA ASN A 292 14.07 15.30 16.04
C ASN A 292 13.51 14.14 16.87
N THR A 293 13.65 12.89 16.42
CA THR A 293 13.23 11.71 17.19
C THR A 293 14.00 11.56 18.49
N LEU A 294 15.32 11.78 18.47
CA LEU A 294 16.19 11.75 19.66
C LEU A 294 15.90 12.93 20.59
N ILE A 295 15.74 14.14 20.03
CA ILE A 295 15.40 15.35 20.79
C ILE A 295 14.06 15.17 21.52
N ILE A 296 13.03 14.64 20.86
CA ILE A 296 11.74 14.33 21.50
C ILE A 296 11.92 13.39 22.68
N ALA A 297 12.71 12.32 22.52
CA ALA A 297 12.93 11.33 23.58
C ALA A 297 13.64 11.94 24.79
N LEU A 298 14.72 12.68 24.56
CA LEU A 298 15.48 13.38 25.61
C LEU A 298 14.62 14.41 26.33
N CYS A 299 13.80 15.17 25.60
CA CYS A 299 12.86 16.13 26.18
C CYS A 299 11.83 15.44 27.09
N LYS A 300 11.27 14.29 26.67
CA LYS A 300 10.32 13.50 27.50
C LYS A 300 10.95 12.99 28.80
N GLU A 301 12.23 12.64 28.78
CA GLU A 301 13.00 12.26 29.97
C GLU A 301 13.53 13.45 30.79
N ARG A 302 13.19 14.70 30.40
CA ARG A 302 13.67 15.95 31.02
C ARG A 302 15.19 16.16 30.94
N ARG A 303 15.86 15.52 29.98
CA ARG A 303 17.31 15.62 29.71
C ARG A 303 17.60 16.74 28.72
N LEU A 304 17.21 17.98 29.07
CA LEU A 304 17.25 19.14 28.16
C LEU A 304 18.68 19.51 27.68
N ASP A 305 19.70 19.32 28.53
CA ASP A 305 21.08 19.65 28.17
C ASP A 305 21.62 18.70 27.10
N GLU A 306 21.28 17.40 27.20
CA GLU A 306 21.61 16.43 26.15
C GLU A 306 20.81 16.69 24.88
N ALA A 307 19.54 17.10 24.99
CA ALA A 307 18.73 17.48 23.84
C ALA A 307 19.37 18.66 23.05
N ARG A 308 19.93 19.65 23.76
CA ARG A 308 20.73 20.72 23.15
C ARG A 308 21.99 20.19 22.47
N GLY A 309 22.70 19.26 23.10
CA GLY A 309 23.85 18.60 22.49
C GLY A 309 23.49 17.90 21.15
N VAL A 310 22.31 17.29 21.05
CA VAL A 310 21.82 16.69 19.80
C VAL A 310 21.49 17.76 18.74
N VAL A 311 20.98 18.92 19.14
CA VAL A 311 20.75 20.06 18.23
C VAL A 311 22.08 20.60 17.70
N ASP A 312 23.09 20.73 18.55
CA ASP A 312 24.42 21.15 18.13
C ASP A 312 25.05 20.14 17.16
N LEU A 313 24.89 18.84 17.44
CA LEU A 313 25.30 17.77 16.53
C LEU A 313 24.57 17.85 15.19
N MET A 314 23.26 18.10 15.20
CA MET A 314 22.46 18.29 13.98
C MET A 314 23.07 19.40 13.11
N ILE A 315 23.39 20.56 13.71
CA ILE A 315 24.01 21.72 13.03
C ILE A 315 25.40 21.37 12.49
N GLN A 316 26.25 20.72 13.29
CA GLN A 316 27.60 20.31 12.88
C GLN A 316 27.58 19.36 11.68
N ARG A 317 26.52 18.55 11.54
CA ARG A 317 26.34 17.63 10.41
C ARG A 317 25.61 18.25 9.21
N GLY A 318 25.43 19.57 9.21
CA GLY A 318 24.82 20.31 8.10
C GLY A 318 23.30 20.17 8.01
N GLN A 319 22.65 19.70 9.08
CA GLN A 319 21.20 19.73 9.22
C GLN A 319 20.83 20.94 10.08
N TYR A 320 19.77 21.66 9.72
CA TYR A 320 19.37 22.87 10.45
C TYR A 320 18.05 22.65 11.20
N PRO A 321 17.94 23.11 12.47
CA PRO A 321 16.70 23.10 13.21
C PRO A 321 15.59 23.78 12.41
N ASN A 322 14.48 23.08 12.22
CA ASN A 322 13.31 23.61 11.54
C ASN A 322 12.23 24.02 12.56
N THR A 323 11.11 24.58 12.10
CA THR A 323 9.96 24.91 12.97
C THR A 323 9.57 23.77 13.91
N PHE A 324 9.61 22.52 13.43
CA PHE A 324 9.28 21.37 14.26
C PHE A 324 10.31 21.14 15.38
N THR A 325 11.61 21.26 15.09
CA THR A 325 12.68 21.15 16.09
C THR A 325 12.52 22.20 17.20
N PHE A 326 12.27 23.47 16.84
CA PHE A 326 12.07 24.53 17.82
C PHE A 326 10.82 24.30 18.68
N ASN A 327 9.72 23.86 18.08
CA ASN A 327 8.49 23.55 18.81
C ASN A 327 8.70 22.44 19.85
N ILE A 328 9.49 21.40 19.53
CA ILE A 328 9.82 20.34 20.49
C ILE A 328 10.54 20.92 21.71
N LEU A 329 11.57 21.76 21.48
CA LEU A 329 12.37 22.33 22.55
C LEU A 329 11.57 23.34 23.39
N ILE A 330 10.83 24.23 22.73
CA ILE A 330 9.97 25.22 23.41
C ILE A 330 8.95 24.50 24.29
N ASN A 331 8.23 23.51 23.76
CA ASN A 331 7.26 22.75 24.55
C ASN A 331 7.91 22.08 25.77
N ALA A 332 9.08 21.44 25.59
CA ALA A 332 9.77 20.76 26.68
C ALA A 332 10.28 21.73 27.77
N VAL A 333 10.77 22.91 27.38
CA VAL A 333 11.23 23.95 28.31
C VAL A 333 10.05 24.60 29.05
N CYS A 334 8.93 24.80 28.35
CA CYS A 334 7.65 25.23 28.92
C CYS A 334 7.12 24.24 29.97
N GLU A 335 7.11 22.94 29.68
CA GLU A 335 6.75 21.89 30.64
C GLU A 335 7.69 21.88 31.87
N GLY A 336 8.95 22.26 31.67
CA GLY A 336 9.95 22.45 32.72
C GLY A 336 9.83 23.76 33.51
N ARG A 337 8.83 24.63 33.23
CA ARG A 337 8.61 25.95 33.85
C ARG A 337 9.80 26.90 33.76
N ARG A 338 10.57 26.85 32.66
CA ARG A 338 11.72 27.72 32.39
C ARG A 338 11.36 28.76 31.32
N LEU A 339 10.37 29.61 31.60
CA LEU A 339 9.74 30.49 30.59
C LEU A 339 10.73 31.42 29.89
N GLU A 340 11.70 31.98 30.61
CA GLU A 340 12.74 32.85 30.01
C GLU A 340 13.56 32.14 28.93
N GLU A 341 13.88 30.85 29.15
CA GLU A 341 14.60 30.06 28.15
C GLU A 341 13.71 29.69 26.96
N ALA A 342 12.40 29.50 27.19
CA ALA A 342 11.44 29.30 26.11
C ALA A 342 11.33 30.56 25.24
N LYS A 343 11.23 31.76 25.85
CA LYS A 343 11.24 33.05 25.13
C LYS A 343 12.53 33.21 24.31
N GLY A 344 13.69 32.88 24.89
CA GLY A 344 14.97 32.90 24.16
C GLY A 344 15.00 31.95 22.95
N LEU A 345 14.42 30.75 23.07
CA LEU A 345 14.30 29.81 21.93
C LEU A 345 13.33 30.32 20.85
N PHE A 346 12.26 31.03 21.23
CA PHE A 346 11.33 31.65 20.29
C PHE A 346 11.96 32.79 19.52
N ASP A 347 12.73 33.65 20.19
CA ASP A 347 13.48 34.72 19.52
C ASP A 347 14.52 34.14 18.55
N LEU A 348 15.22 33.08 18.96
CA LEU A 348 16.17 32.37 18.10
C LEU A 348 15.49 31.75 16.88
N MET A 349 14.28 31.20 17.05
CA MET A 349 13.47 30.65 15.97
C MET A 349 13.15 31.71 14.91
N ILE A 350 12.72 32.91 15.35
CA ILE A 350 12.44 34.05 14.47
C ILE A 350 13.71 34.54 13.76
N GLN A 351 14.83 34.70 14.50
CA GLN A 351 16.11 35.13 13.93
C GLN A 351 16.64 34.17 12.86
N ARG A 352 16.34 32.87 12.99
CA ARG A 352 16.69 31.84 12.01
C ARG A 352 15.68 31.73 10.85
N GLY A 353 14.71 32.63 10.79
CA GLY A 353 13.68 32.67 9.74
C GLY A 353 12.71 31.49 9.77
N GLN A 354 12.57 30.81 10.91
CA GLN A 354 11.60 29.73 11.07
C GLN A 354 10.27 30.34 11.56
N PRO A 355 9.15 30.19 10.82
CA PRO A 355 7.89 30.80 11.21
C PRO A 355 7.27 30.07 12.42
N PRO A 356 6.94 30.79 13.51
CA PRO A 356 6.11 30.25 14.59
C PRO A 356 4.74 29.83 14.05
N ASN A 357 4.19 28.73 14.57
CA ASN A 357 2.87 28.23 14.20
C ASN A 357 1.98 28.03 15.44
N THR A 358 0.76 27.55 15.22
CA THR A 358 -0.24 27.23 16.26
C THR A 358 0.37 26.40 17.41
N VAL A 359 1.22 25.42 17.10
CA VAL A 359 1.87 24.57 18.13
C VAL A 359 2.84 25.37 18.99
N THR A 360 3.57 26.33 18.40
CA THR A 360 4.47 27.22 19.13
C THR A 360 3.69 28.05 20.15
N TYR A 361 2.64 28.75 19.71
CA TYR A 361 1.83 29.62 20.57
C TYR A 361 1.07 28.82 21.63
N HIS A 362 0.48 27.67 21.25
CA HIS A 362 -0.19 26.78 22.20
C HIS A 362 0.73 26.34 23.35
N SER A 363 2.01 26.03 23.06
CA SER A 363 2.98 25.63 24.08
C SER A 363 3.27 26.75 25.09
N PHE A 364 3.29 28.02 24.65
CA PHE A 364 3.42 29.17 25.55
C PHE A 364 2.16 29.41 26.37
N ILE A 365 0.99 29.38 25.72
CA ILE A 365 -0.31 29.58 26.41
C ILE A 365 -0.50 28.53 27.51
N ASP A 366 -0.25 27.25 27.21
CA ASP A 366 -0.36 26.16 28.19
C ASP A 366 0.61 26.34 29.38
N ALA A 367 1.84 26.82 29.12
CA ALA A 367 2.81 27.13 30.17
C ALA A 367 2.36 28.30 31.05
N LEU A 368 1.93 29.40 30.44
CA LEU A 368 1.50 30.63 31.12
C LEU A 368 0.23 30.39 31.96
N CYS A 369 -0.72 29.61 31.46
CA CYS A 369 -1.92 29.24 32.22
C CYS A 369 -1.60 28.38 33.46
N LYS A 370 -0.49 27.65 33.46
CA LYS A 370 -0.04 26.83 34.61
C LYS A 370 0.77 27.63 35.63
N GLU A 371 1.16 28.87 35.31
CA GLU A 371 1.96 29.76 36.15
C GLU A 371 1.07 30.84 36.79
N ARG A 372 1.19 31.03 38.12
CA ARG A 372 0.25 31.88 38.87
C ARG A 372 0.57 33.36 38.60
N GLY A 373 -0.36 34.09 37.99
CA GLY A 373 -0.27 35.54 37.77
C GLY A 373 0.12 36.00 36.37
N MET A 374 0.10 35.12 35.36
CA MET A 374 0.50 35.45 33.97
C MET A 374 -0.68 35.45 32.98
N GLU A 375 -1.90 35.76 33.45
CA GLU A 375 -3.13 35.72 32.64
C GLU A 375 -3.14 36.76 31.51
N GLU A 376 -2.53 37.94 31.72
CA GLU A 376 -2.39 38.97 30.67
C GLU A 376 -1.42 38.53 29.56
N GLU A 377 -0.26 37.97 29.90
CA GLU A 377 0.70 37.45 28.91
C GLU A 377 0.09 36.29 28.09
N ALA A 378 -0.73 35.44 28.73
CA ALA A 378 -1.46 34.38 28.03
C ALA A 378 -2.49 34.98 27.03
N SER A 379 -3.21 36.04 27.42
CA SER A 379 -4.16 36.74 26.55
C SER A 379 -3.48 37.37 25.33
N ASP A 380 -2.29 37.93 25.50
CA ASP A 380 -1.55 38.57 24.42
C ASP A 380 -0.96 37.55 23.43
N ALA A 381 -0.47 36.40 23.93
CA ALA A 381 -0.05 35.30 23.06
C ALA A 381 -1.20 34.77 22.18
N VAL A 382 -2.42 34.67 22.71
CA VAL A 382 -3.62 34.28 21.94
C VAL A 382 -3.95 35.31 20.85
N LYS A 383 -3.81 36.62 21.14
CA LYS A 383 -4.05 37.67 20.15
C LYS A 383 -3.02 37.66 19.03
N GLU A 384 -1.76 37.31 19.33
CA GLU A 384 -0.72 37.17 18.30
C GLU A 384 -0.96 35.97 17.38
N GLU A 385 -1.46 34.86 17.92
CA GLU A 385 -1.84 33.68 17.15
C GLU A 385 -2.92 34.02 16.11
N HIS A 386 -3.98 34.73 16.52
CA HIS A 386 -5.11 35.11 15.66
C HIS A 386 -4.78 36.20 14.61
N LYS A 387 -3.66 36.92 14.74
CA LYS A 387 -3.24 37.93 13.76
C LYS A 387 -2.56 37.32 12.51
N LYS A 388 -2.27 36.03 12.52
CA LYS A 388 -1.54 35.33 11.45
C LYS A 388 -2.39 34.35 10.63
N GLU A 389 -3.67 34.18 10.97
CA GLU A 389 -4.70 33.58 10.11
C GLU A 389 -5.30 34.64 9.17
#